data_AF-A0A1I5XD89-F1
#
_entry.id   AF-A0A1I5XD89-F1
#
_cell.length_a   1.000
_cell.length_b   1.000
_cell.length_c   1.000
_cell.angle_alpha   90.00
_cell.angle_beta   90.00
_cell.angle_gamma   90.00
#
_symmetry.space_group_name_H-M   'P 1'
#
loop_
_entity.id
_entity.type
_entity.pdbx_description
1 polymer ?
#
loop_
_entity_poly.entity_id
_entity_poly.type
_entity_poly.pdbx_seq_one_letter_code
_entity_poly.pdbx_strand_id
1 'polypeptide(L)'
;MIVALLNQKGGVGKTTLATHIAGELALRGQNVILLDADPQGSALDWTQRRSQQGLPRLFSAVGLARETLHQEAPELARRADHVIID
;
A
#
# COMPACT_ATOMS: atom_id res chain seq x y z
N MET A 1 -9.54 -7.41 4.99
CA MET A 1 -10.33 -6.27 4.43
C MET A 1 -9.53 -5.62 3.31
N ILE A 2 -10.16 -5.19 2.22
CA ILE A 2 -9.51 -4.40 1.16
C ILE A 2 -10.02 -2.96 1.21
N VAL A 3 -9.11 -1.98 1.20
CA VAL A 3 -9.42 -0.54 1.18
C VAL A 3 -8.66 0.10 0.02
N ALA A 4 -9.36 0.79 -0.88
CA ALA A 4 -8.75 1.48 -2.02
C ALA A 4 -8.93 3.00 -1.91
N LEU A 5 -7.85 3.73 -2.15
CA LEU A 5 -7.82 5.18 -2.11
C LEU A 5 -7.93 5.69 -3.55
N LEU A 6 -9.12 6.07 -3.99
CA LEU A 6 -9.39 6.37 -5.40
C LEU A 6 -9.70 7.85 -5.62
N ASN A 7 -8.96 8.47 -6.54
CA ASN A 7 -9.26 9.81 -7.05
C ASN A 7 -8.57 10.05 -8.40
N GLN A 8 -9.31 10.61 -9.36
CA GLN A 8 -8.82 10.97 -10.70
C GLN A 8 -7.77 12.09 -10.67
N LYS A 9 -7.80 12.96 -9.66
CA LYS A 9 -6.83 14.05 -9.51
C LYS A 9 -5.56 13.55 -8.81
N GLY A 10 -4.41 13.87 -9.41
CA GLY A 10 -3.08 13.69 -8.79
C GLY A 10 -2.84 14.70 -7.66
N GLY A 11 -1.99 14.36 -6.69
CA GLY A 11 -1.57 15.29 -5.63
C GLY A 11 -2.62 15.61 -4.55
N VAL A 12 -3.73 14.85 -4.48
CA VAL A 12 -4.76 15.02 -3.43
C VAL A 12 -4.43 14.28 -2.12
N GLY A 13 -3.26 13.64 -2.02
CA GLY A 13 -2.81 12.96 -0.81
C GLY A 13 -3.16 11.47 -0.70
N LYS A 14 -3.51 10.78 -1.79
CA LYS A 14 -3.85 9.34 -1.79
C LYS A 14 -2.72 8.48 -1.18
N THR A 15 -1.52 8.56 -1.74
CA THR A 15 -0.33 7.86 -1.25
C THR A 15 -0.01 8.19 0.20
N THR A 16 -0.14 9.48 0.58
CA THR A 16 0.07 9.91 1.96
C THR A 16 -0.90 9.21 2.89
N LEU A 17 -2.19 9.19 2.55
CA LEU A 17 -3.21 8.55 3.37
C LEU A 17 -3.05 7.02 3.37
N ALA A 18 -2.78 6.40 2.22
CA ALA A 18 -2.60 4.95 2.08
C ALA A 18 -1.42 4.44 2.94
N THR A 19 -0.27 5.11 2.87
CA THR A 19 0.92 4.76 3.65
C THR A 19 0.72 4.95 5.16
N HIS A 20 0.00 6.00 5.58
CA HIS A 20 -0.29 6.23 7.01
C HIS A 20 -1.33 5.26 7.56
N ILE A 21 -2.39 4.96 6.80
CA ILE A 21 -3.37 3.93 7.18
C ILE A 21 -2.67 2.57 7.31
N ALA A 22 -1.84 2.19 6.34
CA ALA A 22 -1.10 0.92 6.40
C ALA A 22 -0.15 0.87 7.60
N GLY A 23 0.55 1.98 7.87
CA GLY A 23 1.45 2.11 9.03
C GLY A 23 0.72 1.96 10.36
N GLU A 24 -0.39 2.67 10.54
CA GLU A 24 -1.19 2.62 11.78
C GLU A 24 -1.78 1.21 12.02
N LEU A 25 -2.32 0.56 10.99
CA LEU A 25 -2.84 -0.80 11.12
C LEU A 25 -1.73 -1.79 11.50
N ALA A 26 -0.55 -1.66 10.90
CA ALA A 26 0.61 -2.46 11.27
C ALA A 26 1.09 -2.20 12.70
N LEU A 27 1.08 -0.94 13.16
CA LEU A 27 1.42 -0.59 14.54
C LEU A 27 0.44 -1.19 15.56
N ARG A 28 -0.79 -1.51 15.14
CA ARG A 28 -1.77 -2.27 15.94
C ARG A 28 -1.55 -3.78 15.91
N GLY A 29 -0.45 -4.25 15.31
CA GLY A 29 -0.08 -5.66 15.25
C GLY A 29 -0.78 -6.44 14.14
N GLN A 30 -1.43 -5.77 13.18
CA GLN A 30 -2.12 -6.42 12.07
C GLN A 30 -1.18 -6.65 10.90
N ASN A 31 -1.39 -7.73 10.16
CA ASN A 31 -0.65 -8.01 8.94
C ASN A 31 -1.23 -7.19 7.78
N VAL A 32 -0.42 -6.28 7.22
CA VAL A 32 -0.84 -5.32 6.20
C VAL A 32 0.01 -5.43 4.94
N ILE A 33 -0.66 -5.40 3.79
CA ILE A 33 -0.05 -5.26 2.47
C ILE A 33 -0.52 -3.94 1.85
N LEU A 34 0.43 -3.09 1.46
CA LEU A 34 0.21 -1.91 0.62
C LEU A 34 0.44 -2.29 -0.84
N LEU A 35 -0.57 -2.12 -1.68
CA LEU A 35 -0.50 -2.31 -3.12
C LEU A 35 -0.39 -0.95 -3.78
N ASP A 36 0.67 -0.74 -4.56
CA ASP A 36 0.84 0.42 -5.41
C ASP A 36 0.40 0.05 -6.82
N ALA A 37 -0.77 0.56 -7.23
CA ALA A 37 -1.29 0.39 -8.58
C ALA A 37 -1.14 1.68 -9.40
N ASP A 38 -0.46 2.71 -8.88
CA ASP A 38 -0.18 3.93 -9.61
C ASP A 38 1.10 3.75 -10.47
N PRO A 39 1.05 4.00 -11.79
CA PRO A 39 2.24 3.97 -12.64
C PRO A 39 3.40 4.85 -12.16
N GLN A 40 3.13 5.87 -11.32
CA GLN A 40 4.17 6.70 -10.73
C GLN A 40 4.93 6.03 -9.57
N GLY A 41 4.42 4.93 -9.00
CA GLY A 41 5.13 4.15 -7.98
C GLY A 41 5.44 4.91 -6.68
N SER A 42 4.61 5.89 -6.31
CA SER A 42 4.91 6.82 -5.22
C SER A 42 4.89 6.13 -3.83
N ALA A 43 4.04 5.13 -3.62
CA ALA A 43 4.00 4.37 -2.37
C ALA A 43 5.24 3.46 -2.23
N LEU A 44 5.68 2.86 -3.34
CA LEU A 44 6.90 2.06 -3.37
C LEU A 44 8.15 2.90 -3.10
N ASP A 45 8.30 4.05 -3.77
CA ASP A 45 9.43 4.97 -3.53
C ASP A 45 9.43 5.44 -2.07
N TRP A 46 8.28 5.81 -1.51
CA TRP A 46 8.16 6.16 -0.09
C TRP A 46 8.63 5.03 0.84
N THR A 47 8.22 3.79 0.56
CA THR A 47 8.59 2.62 1.36
C THR A 47 10.10 2.34 1.26
N GLN A 48 10.67 2.46 0.06
CA GLN A 48 12.10 2.28 -0.17
C GLN A 48 12.93 3.32 0.58
N ARG A 49 12.54 4.60 0.54
CA ARG A 49 13.23 5.68 1.26
C ARG A 49 13.26 5.44 2.77
N ARG A 50 12.17 4.93 3.35
CA ARG A 50 12.15 4.54 4.77
C ARG A 50 13.18 3.46 5.09
N SER A 51 13.25 2.44 4.24
CA SER A 51 14.25 1.37 4.39
C SER A 51 15.68 1.89 4.29
N GLN A 52 15.96 2.81 3.36
CA GLN A 52 17.28 3.43 3.21
C GLN A 52 17.68 4.28 4.43
N GLN A 53 16.70 4.85 5.14
CA GLN A 53 16.91 5.57 6.39
C GLN A 53 17.02 4.66 7.63
N GLY A 54 16.99 3.33 7.45
CA GLY A 54 17.06 2.37 8.54
C GLY A 54 15.80 2.34 9.42
N LEU A 55 14.67 2.86 8.93
CA LEU A 55 13.42 2.83 9.69
C LEU A 55 12.81 1.42 9.68
N PRO A 56 12.11 1.01 10.76
CA PRO A 56 11.44 -0.28 10.80
C PRO A 56 10.45 -0.45 9.64
N ARG A 57 10.46 -1.65 9.06
CA ARG A 57 9.45 -2.07 8.09
C ARG A 57 8.16 -2.43 8.83
N LEU A 58 7.17 -1.56 8.71
CA LEU A 58 5.87 -1.74 9.37
C LEU A 58 4.97 -2.71 8.57
N PHE A 59 5.00 -2.64 7.24
CA PHE A 59 4.15 -3.44 6.36
C PHE A 59 4.90 -3.87 5.09
N SER A 60 4.28 -4.74 4.29
CA SER A 60 4.80 -5.09 2.97
C SER A 60 4.23 -4.17 1.90
N ALA A 61 5.06 -3.72 0.96
CA ALA A 61 4.62 -2.94 -0.20
C ALA A 61 4.92 -3.71 -1.49
N VAL A 62 3.95 -3.74 -2.41
CA VAL A 62 4.03 -4.48 -3.67
C VAL A 62 3.48 -3.60 -4.79
N GLY A 63 4.22 -3.51 -5.91
CA GLY A 63 3.73 -2.88 -7.13
C GLY A 63 2.96 -3.86 -7.98
N LEU A 64 1.79 -3.46 -8.46
CA LEU A 64 0.97 -4.27 -9.37
C LEU A 64 0.54 -3.46 -10.59
N ALA A 65 0.42 -4.15 -11.71
CA ALA A 65 -0.20 -3.58 -12.90
C ALA A 65 -1.69 -3.36 -12.64
N ARG A 66 -2.24 -2.23 -13.11
CA ARG A 66 -3.68 -1.91 -12.93
C ARG A 66 -4.57 -2.98 -13.55
N GLU A 67 -4.10 -3.56 -14.64
CA GLU A 67 -4.78 -4.59 -15.42
C GLU A 67 -4.96 -5.87 -14.63
N THR A 68 -4.03 -6.23 -13.74
CA THR A 68 -4.06 -7.49 -12.97
C THR A 68 -4.58 -7.31 -11.54
N LEU A 69 -4.76 -6.07 -11.08
CA LEU A 69 -5.16 -5.74 -9.71
C LEU A 69 -6.44 -6.48 -9.25
N HIS A 70 -7.43 -6.62 -10.12
CA HIS A 70 -8.69 -7.31 -9.82
C HIS A 70 -8.53 -8.82 -9.55
N GLN A 71 -7.46 -9.42 -10.06
CA GLN A 71 -7.14 -10.83 -9.87
C GLN A 71 -6.21 -11.02 -8.68
N GLU A 72 -5.21 -10.14 -8.52
CA GLU A 72 -4.15 -10.30 -7.53
C GLU A 72 -4.53 -9.76 -6.14
N ALA A 73 -5.30 -8.67 -6.05
CA ALA A 73 -5.69 -8.10 -4.76
C ALA A 73 -6.50 -9.08 -3.87
N PRO A 74 -7.46 -9.86 -4.40
CA PRO A 74 -8.13 -10.91 -3.63
C PRO A 74 -7.19 -12.01 -3.14
N GLU A 75 -6.19 -12.43 -3.93
CA GLU A 75 -5.20 -13.43 -3.51
C GLU A 75 -4.35 -12.94 -2.34
N LEU A 76 -3.93 -11.68 -2.39
CA LEU A 76 -3.14 -11.06 -1.32
C LEU A 76 -3.98 -10.84 -0.06
N ALA A 77 -5.26 -10.51 -0.21
CA ALA A 77 -6.19 -10.39 0.91
C ALA A 77 -6.43 -11.72 1.65
N ARG A 78 -6.14 -12.87 1.04
CA ARG A 78 -6.16 -14.17 1.74
C ARG A 78 -4.95 -14.37 2.66
N ARG A 79 -3.89 -13.57 2.52
CA ARG A 79 -2.60 -13.71 3.22
C ARG A 79 -2.34 -12.61 4.23
N ALA A 80 -3.23 -11.63 4.34
CA ALA A 80 -3.10 -10.46 5.20
C ALA A 80 -4.45 -10.08 5.82
N ASP A 81 -4.41 -9.46 6.99
CA ASP A 81 -5.61 -8.93 7.63
C ASP A 81 -6.15 -7.75 6.81
N HIS A 82 -5.25 -6.94 6.26
CA HIS A 82 -5.57 -5.74 5.48
C HIS A 82 -4.76 -5.62 4.19
N VAL A 83 -5.44 -5.25 3.12
CA VAL A 83 -4.84 -4.79 1.87
C VAL A 83 -5.26 -3.34 1.64
N ILE A 84 -4.29 -2.45 1.55
CA ILE A 84 -4.49 -1.04 1.23
C ILE A 84 -4.01 -0.82 -0.20
N ILE A 85 -4.84 -0.24 -1.07
CA ILE A 85 -4.51 0.03 -2.47
C ILE A 85 -4.34 1.54 -2.65
N ASP A 86 -3.16 1.93 -3.11
CA ASP A 86 -2.83 3.27 -3.62
C ASP A 86 -3.02 3.33 -5.15
#